data_AF-A0A938E2M8-F1
#
_entry.id   AF-A0A938E2M8-F1
#
_cell.length_a   1.000
_cell.length_b   1.000
_cell.length_c   1.000
_cell.angle_alpha   90.00
_cell.angle_beta   90.00
_cell.angle_gamma   90.00
#
_symmetry.space_group_name_H-M   'P 1'
#
loop_
_entity.id
_entity.type
_entity.pdbx_description
1 polymer ?
#
loop_
_entity_poly.entity_id
_entity_poly.type
_entity_poly.pdbx_seq_one_letter_code
_entity_poly.pdbx_strand_id
1 'polypeptide(L)'
;MAATGPVASLDHGTGENRFPCFDGLRALAAFAVLTTHLAYAGGANSENLFGPFWARMDGGVTVFFVLSGFLIYRPFARARILGRPVPAAAPYFWRRFLRIYPAYWLVLAVVVFGFGDKAFGDLKSFVLDVTLLHPYSVTHAIGPLPQSWTLSTEVAFYVFVPIWVALVGLVARNADRVRRELVGVGLLVIMSVAYKAIVLSLGLPGGRVGQLKLLLPWWLDVFAIGMLLAVLSIGVRDLGRPTPLRLDTRAAPLVCWLLALGAVVWVSLGAGLPYETPEIARHLLWGQHYLYALVALFLVLPAVFGPQVRTSSPVRRFLMSGVIVYLGTISYGIYLWQEPLIDRYLSWTGLQAFTVYTSDVPFRWHTNELVSVPWFAFVAAVTLLTIFAATISWYALERPVLRLKHLVGRSLPTPRPATRDAGT
;
A
#
# COMPACT_ATOMS: atom_id res chain seq x y z
N MET A 1 -1.35 7.11 -41.68
CA MET A 1 -1.74 8.23 -40.81
C MET A 1 -2.87 7.75 -39.91
N ALA A 2 -2.53 7.25 -38.72
CA ALA A 2 -3.52 6.74 -37.75
C ALA A 2 -3.50 7.66 -36.53
N ALA A 3 -4.62 8.37 -36.33
CA ALA A 3 -4.82 9.29 -35.22
C ALA A 3 -4.99 8.49 -33.92
N THR A 4 -4.07 8.68 -32.98
CA THR A 4 -4.18 8.23 -31.60
C THR A 4 -5.19 9.10 -30.87
N GLY A 5 -6.38 8.56 -30.63
CA GLY A 5 -7.41 9.23 -29.83
C GLY A 5 -6.93 9.46 -28.38
N PRO A 6 -7.27 10.61 -27.75
CA PRO A 6 -6.88 10.87 -26.38
C PRO A 6 -7.60 9.91 -25.44
N VAL A 7 -6.81 9.20 -24.63
CA VAL A 7 -7.29 8.39 -23.50
C VAL A 7 -8.12 9.31 -22.59
N ALA A 8 -9.43 9.08 -22.56
CA ALA A 8 -10.38 9.85 -21.78
C ALA A 8 -10.02 9.86 -20.29
N SER A 9 -9.36 10.93 -19.85
CA SER A 9 -9.19 11.27 -18.44
C SER A 9 -10.56 11.67 -17.89
N LEU A 10 -11.20 10.74 -17.19
CA LEU A 10 -12.42 11.01 -16.44
C LEU A 10 -12.17 12.17 -15.49
N ASP A 11 -13.06 13.15 -15.57
CA ASP A 11 -13.16 14.37 -14.79
C ASP A 11 -12.62 14.23 -13.35
N HIS A 12 -11.54 14.96 -13.06
CA HIS A 12 -10.88 15.03 -11.76
C HIS A 12 -10.81 16.51 -11.38
N GLY A 13 -11.51 16.89 -10.32
CA GLY A 13 -11.63 18.28 -9.87
C GLY A 13 -10.31 19.05 -9.91
N THR A 14 -10.40 20.31 -10.34
CA THR A 14 -9.37 21.37 -10.36
C THR A 14 -7.97 20.92 -9.91
N GLY A 15 -7.02 20.89 -10.84
CA GLY A 15 -5.68 20.27 -10.71
C GLY A 15 -4.79 20.67 -9.53
N GLU A 16 -5.20 21.60 -8.68
CA GLU A 16 -4.45 22.11 -7.52
C GLU A 16 -4.29 21.08 -6.38
N ASN A 17 -5.18 20.08 -6.26
CA ASN A 17 -5.17 19.13 -5.14
C ASN A 17 -4.66 17.71 -5.45
N ARG A 18 -4.14 17.46 -6.66
CA ARG A 18 -3.68 16.12 -7.07
C ARG A 18 -2.20 15.88 -6.72
N PHE A 19 -1.87 14.62 -6.40
CA PHE A 19 -0.49 14.12 -6.22
C PHE A 19 -0.19 13.05 -7.28
N PRO A 20 0.17 13.43 -8.52
CA PRO A 20 0.23 12.52 -9.66
C PRO A 20 1.28 11.40 -9.53
N CYS A 21 2.32 11.59 -8.73
CA CYS A 21 3.34 10.55 -8.53
C CYS A 21 2.84 9.37 -7.67
N PHE A 22 1.68 9.48 -7.02
CA PHE A 22 1.18 8.44 -6.13
C PHE A 22 0.77 7.18 -6.90
N ASP A 23 0.22 7.33 -8.11
CA ASP A 23 -0.10 6.18 -8.96
C ASP A 23 1.19 5.40 -9.29
N GLY A 24 2.27 6.10 -9.65
CA GLY A 24 3.56 5.46 -9.90
C GLY A 24 4.18 4.80 -8.67
N LEU A 25 4.07 5.42 -7.50
CA LEU A 25 4.53 4.80 -6.24
C LEU A 25 3.72 3.55 -5.89
N ARG A 26 2.42 3.53 -6.17
CA ARG A 26 1.57 2.34 -6.02
C ARG A 26 1.99 1.22 -6.97
N ALA A 27 2.39 1.55 -8.20
CA ALA A 27 2.95 0.57 -9.13
C ALA A 27 4.22 -0.06 -8.53
N LEU A 28 5.19 0.75 -8.13
CA LEU A 28 6.43 0.27 -7.52
C LEU A 28 6.16 -0.61 -6.29
N ALA A 29 5.25 -0.19 -5.41
CA ALA A 29 4.86 -0.96 -4.24
C ALA A 29 4.24 -2.33 -4.59
N ALA A 30 3.32 -2.38 -5.58
CA ALA A 30 2.72 -3.64 -6.01
C ALA A 30 3.76 -4.61 -6.58
N PHE A 31 4.65 -4.11 -7.44
CA PHE A 31 5.70 -4.93 -8.04
C PHE A 31 6.75 -5.36 -7.01
N ALA A 32 7.07 -4.54 -6.02
CA ALA A 32 7.95 -4.95 -4.93
C ALA A 32 7.35 -6.15 -4.17
N VAL A 33 6.07 -6.07 -3.79
CA VAL A 33 5.40 -7.20 -3.13
C VAL A 33 5.35 -8.44 -4.02
N LEU A 34 5.01 -8.30 -5.30
CA LEU A 34 5.02 -9.38 -6.29
C LEU A 34 6.39 -10.06 -6.36
N THR A 35 7.47 -9.28 -6.43
CA THR A 35 8.85 -9.79 -6.48
C THR A 35 9.19 -10.65 -5.26
N THR A 36 8.81 -10.23 -4.05
CA THR A 36 9.06 -11.05 -2.86
C THR A 36 8.28 -12.36 -2.88
N HIS A 37 7.02 -12.35 -3.30
CA HIS A 37 6.23 -13.58 -3.38
C HIS A 37 6.78 -14.52 -4.45
N LEU A 38 7.15 -14.01 -5.62
CA LEU A 38 7.85 -14.78 -6.64
C LEU A 38 9.15 -15.37 -6.08
N ALA A 39 9.92 -14.59 -5.33
CA ALA A 39 11.23 -15.03 -4.84
C ALA A 39 11.11 -16.18 -3.84
N TYR A 40 10.17 -16.11 -2.90
CA TYR A 40 9.91 -17.22 -1.98
C TYR A 40 9.30 -18.43 -2.70
N ALA A 41 8.36 -18.21 -3.63
CA ALA A 41 7.70 -19.31 -4.33
C ALA A 41 8.66 -20.07 -5.27
N GLY A 42 9.54 -19.34 -5.96
CA GLY A 42 10.52 -19.91 -6.89
C GLY A 42 11.91 -20.20 -6.28
N GLY A 43 12.10 -19.99 -4.98
CA GLY A 43 13.37 -20.26 -4.28
C GLY A 43 14.52 -19.27 -4.57
N ALA A 44 14.27 -18.17 -5.28
CA ALA A 44 15.30 -17.18 -5.62
C ALA A 44 15.77 -16.32 -4.43
N ASN A 45 15.10 -16.41 -3.28
CA ASN A 45 15.57 -15.83 -2.03
C ASN A 45 16.72 -16.63 -1.40
N SER A 46 16.85 -17.94 -1.69
CA SER A 46 17.92 -18.83 -1.23
C SER A 46 19.02 -19.00 -2.28
N GLU A 47 20.28 -19.18 -1.84
CA GLU A 47 21.44 -19.50 -2.70
C GLU A 47 21.69 -18.57 -3.90
N ASN A 48 21.20 -17.33 -3.82
CA ASN A 48 21.29 -16.32 -4.89
C ASN A 48 21.93 -15.02 -4.36
N LEU A 49 22.85 -14.42 -5.13
CA LEU A 49 23.50 -13.13 -4.78
C LEU A 49 22.49 -12.03 -4.46
N PHE A 50 21.36 -12.00 -5.16
CA PHE A 50 20.29 -11.02 -4.97
C PHE A 50 19.16 -11.53 -4.06
N GLY A 51 19.23 -12.77 -3.58
CA GLY A 51 18.24 -13.37 -2.68
C GLY A 51 17.91 -12.50 -1.45
N PRO A 52 18.93 -11.95 -0.74
CA PRO A 52 18.70 -11.03 0.36
C PRO A 52 17.92 -9.78 -0.03
N PHE A 53 18.01 -9.30 -1.27
CA PHE A 53 17.25 -8.15 -1.75
C PHE A 53 15.81 -8.53 -2.11
N TRP A 54 15.62 -9.63 -2.81
CA TRP A 54 14.30 -10.10 -3.21
C TRP A 54 13.40 -10.40 -2.01
N ALA A 55 13.98 -10.96 -0.94
CA ALA A 55 13.29 -11.24 0.31
C ALA A 55 12.82 -9.99 1.07
N ARG A 56 13.26 -8.79 0.68
CA ARG A 56 12.95 -7.51 1.35
C ARG A 56 12.00 -6.60 0.57
N MET A 57 11.58 -7.02 -0.62
CA MET A 57 10.62 -6.25 -1.42
C MET A 57 9.18 -6.28 -0.84
N ASP A 58 8.92 -7.09 0.20
CA ASP A 58 7.72 -7.06 1.03
C ASP A 58 7.52 -5.71 1.74
N GLY A 59 8.58 -4.93 1.90
CA GLY A 59 8.53 -3.53 2.31
C GLY A 59 7.63 -2.65 1.41
N GLY A 60 7.25 -3.11 0.22
CA GLY A 60 6.22 -2.47 -0.61
C GLY A 60 4.88 -2.29 0.10
N VAL A 61 4.51 -3.19 1.02
CA VAL A 61 3.30 -3.04 1.86
C VAL A 61 3.38 -1.77 2.71
N THR A 62 4.54 -1.47 3.28
CA THR A 62 4.78 -0.27 4.08
C THR A 62 4.58 1.00 3.25
N VAL A 63 4.97 0.99 1.97
CA VAL A 63 4.70 2.10 1.04
C VAL A 63 3.20 2.30 0.86
N PHE A 64 2.41 1.22 0.67
CA PHE A 64 0.96 1.33 0.59
C PHE A 64 0.33 1.92 1.86
N PHE A 65 0.79 1.53 3.04
CA PHE A 65 0.28 2.07 4.31
C PHE A 65 0.62 3.55 4.49
N VAL A 66 1.83 3.99 4.13
CA VAL A 66 2.18 5.43 4.15
C VAL A 66 1.31 6.22 3.16
N LEU A 67 1.13 5.72 1.93
CA LEU A 67 0.27 6.36 0.93
C LEU A 67 -1.20 6.43 1.40
N SER A 68 -1.71 5.36 2.02
CA SER A 68 -3.06 5.30 2.57
C SER A 68 -3.22 6.27 3.74
N GLY A 69 -2.28 6.28 4.69
CA GLY A 69 -2.23 7.25 5.78
C GLY A 69 -2.31 8.70 5.29
N PHE A 70 -1.57 9.01 4.22
CA PHE A 70 -1.62 10.33 3.59
C PHE A 70 -2.98 10.62 2.94
N LEU A 71 -3.42 9.77 2.00
CA LEU A 71 -4.59 10.02 1.16
C LEU A 71 -5.90 10.02 1.96
N ILE A 72 -6.00 9.15 2.95
CA ILE A 72 -7.19 9.03 3.78
C ILE A 72 -7.28 10.18 4.78
N TYR A 73 -6.17 10.56 5.42
CA TYR A 73 -6.20 11.56 6.48
C TYR A 73 -6.24 13.00 5.97
N ARG A 74 -5.55 13.30 4.85
CA ARG A 74 -5.41 14.68 4.33
C ARG A 74 -6.73 15.44 4.21
N PRO A 75 -7.83 14.89 3.66
CA PRO A 75 -9.10 15.61 3.55
C PRO A 75 -9.69 16.01 4.91
N PHE A 76 -9.58 15.14 5.93
CA PHE A 76 -10.08 15.41 7.28
C PHE A 76 -9.20 16.44 8.00
N ALA A 77 -7.88 16.25 7.95
CA ALA A 77 -6.92 17.19 8.54
C ALA A 77 -7.04 18.59 7.90
N ARG A 78 -7.14 18.65 6.56
CA ARG A 78 -7.30 19.92 5.82
C ARG A 78 -8.60 20.63 6.19
N ALA A 79 -9.71 19.90 6.28
CA ALA A 79 -10.99 20.47 6.70
C ALA A 79 -10.88 21.09 8.10
N ARG A 80 -10.34 20.34 9.06
CA ARG A 80 -10.16 20.83 10.44
C ARG A 80 -9.22 22.02 10.54
N ILE A 81 -8.02 21.93 9.95
CA ILE A 81 -7.03 23.01 9.98
C ILE A 81 -7.63 24.29 9.41
N LEU A 82 -8.27 24.20 8.24
CA LEU A 82 -8.88 25.35 7.56
C LEU A 82 -10.27 25.75 8.10
N GLY A 83 -10.80 25.07 9.13
CA GLY A 83 -12.10 25.40 9.72
C GLY A 83 -13.30 25.11 8.82
N ARG A 84 -13.17 24.14 7.91
CA ARG A 84 -14.23 23.70 7.00
C ARG A 84 -14.92 22.43 7.53
N PRO A 85 -16.16 22.14 7.10
CA PRO A 85 -16.82 20.89 7.43
C PRO A 85 -15.97 19.67 7.03
N VAL A 86 -15.88 18.68 7.93
CA VAL A 86 -15.20 17.41 7.65
C VAL A 86 -15.98 16.59 6.61
N PRO A 87 -15.31 15.73 5.82
CA PRO A 87 -15.99 14.84 4.87
C PRO A 87 -17.09 14.01 5.54
N ALA A 88 -18.26 13.94 4.91
CA ALA A 88 -19.38 13.12 5.40
C ALA A 88 -19.03 11.63 5.41
N ALA A 89 -19.50 10.92 6.46
CA ALA A 89 -19.18 9.52 6.72
C ALA A 89 -19.73 8.58 5.63
N ALA A 90 -21.01 8.69 5.25
CA ALA A 90 -21.62 7.75 4.30
C ALA A 90 -20.95 7.76 2.90
N PRO A 91 -20.72 8.92 2.24
CA PRO A 91 -19.98 8.93 0.98
C PRO A 91 -18.54 8.46 1.13
N TYR A 92 -17.91 8.70 2.29
CA TYR A 92 -16.58 8.22 2.59
C TYR A 92 -16.53 6.68 2.61
N PHE A 93 -17.35 6.04 3.44
CA PHE A 93 -17.39 4.59 3.57
C PHE A 93 -17.82 3.91 2.27
N TRP A 94 -18.78 4.47 1.55
CA TRP A 94 -19.21 3.95 0.25
C TRP A 94 -18.06 3.88 -0.77
N ARG A 95 -17.26 4.95 -0.88
CA ARG A 95 -16.09 4.96 -1.77
C ARG A 95 -15.04 3.93 -1.39
N ARG A 96 -14.87 3.64 -0.09
CA ARG A 96 -13.91 2.64 0.38
C ARG A 96 -14.42 1.22 0.18
N PHE A 97 -15.72 1.01 0.42
CA PHE A 97 -16.38 -0.25 0.13
C PHE A 97 -16.22 -0.64 -1.34
N LEU A 98 -16.60 0.26 -2.26
CA LEU A 98 -16.47 0.03 -3.72
C LEU A 98 -15.03 -0.16 -4.19
N ARG A 99 -14.05 0.34 -3.43
CA ARG A 99 -12.62 0.24 -3.75
C ARG A 99 -12.03 -1.12 -3.37
N ILE A 100 -12.53 -1.75 -2.32
CA ILE A 100 -11.94 -2.97 -1.74
C ILE A 100 -12.79 -4.20 -2.08
N TYR A 101 -14.03 -4.25 -1.59
CA TYR A 101 -14.80 -5.49 -1.55
C TYR A 101 -15.11 -6.12 -2.92
N PRO A 102 -15.52 -5.37 -3.97
CA PRO A 102 -15.90 -5.99 -5.24
C PRO A 102 -14.77 -6.80 -5.88
N ALA A 103 -13.57 -6.23 -6.00
CA ALA A 103 -12.44 -6.93 -6.62
C ALA A 103 -11.91 -8.04 -5.69
N TYR A 104 -11.87 -7.79 -4.38
CA TYR A 104 -11.51 -8.82 -3.39
C TYR A 104 -12.43 -10.04 -3.49
N TRP A 105 -13.75 -9.85 -3.51
CA TRP A 105 -14.72 -10.93 -3.63
C TRP A 105 -14.62 -11.66 -4.96
N LEU A 106 -14.35 -10.96 -6.07
CA LEU A 106 -14.09 -11.61 -7.36
C LEU A 106 -12.92 -12.57 -7.25
N VAL A 107 -11.77 -12.12 -6.75
CA VAL A 107 -10.57 -12.97 -6.64
C VAL A 107 -10.80 -14.10 -5.65
N LEU A 108 -11.40 -13.82 -4.49
CA LEU A 108 -11.73 -14.85 -3.50
C LEU A 108 -12.64 -15.93 -4.10
N ALA A 109 -13.68 -15.54 -4.85
CA ALA A 109 -14.58 -16.47 -5.49
C ALA A 109 -13.89 -17.28 -6.60
N VAL A 110 -13.03 -16.67 -7.40
CA VAL A 110 -12.26 -17.38 -8.43
C VAL A 110 -11.30 -18.38 -7.81
N VAL A 111 -10.63 -18.02 -6.72
CA VAL A 111 -9.72 -18.94 -6.03
C VAL A 111 -10.47 -20.11 -5.41
N VAL A 112 -11.54 -19.85 -4.66
CA VAL A 112 -12.26 -20.91 -3.93
C VAL A 112 -13.12 -21.78 -4.85
N PHE A 113 -13.83 -21.18 -5.80
CA PHE A 113 -14.81 -21.90 -6.65
C PHE A 113 -14.32 -22.13 -8.09
N GLY A 114 -13.47 -21.25 -8.61
CA GLY A 114 -12.97 -21.35 -9.98
C GLY A 114 -11.76 -22.28 -10.10
N PHE A 115 -10.74 -22.08 -9.27
CA PHE A 115 -9.56 -22.95 -9.22
C PHE A 115 -9.83 -24.21 -8.39
N GLY A 116 -10.54 -24.06 -7.26
CA GLY A 116 -10.97 -25.18 -6.42
C GLY A 116 -9.84 -25.83 -5.62
N ASP A 117 -8.68 -25.16 -5.53
CA ASP A 117 -7.49 -25.61 -4.81
C ASP A 117 -7.42 -25.08 -3.37
N LYS A 118 -8.17 -24.02 -3.06
CA LYS A 118 -8.33 -23.48 -1.70
C LYS A 118 -9.80 -23.56 -1.28
N ALA A 119 -10.06 -23.81 0.00
CA ALA A 119 -11.42 -23.93 0.53
C ALA A 119 -11.56 -23.23 1.89
N PHE A 120 -12.80 -22.88 2.23
CA PHE A 120 -13.14 -22.52 3.60
C PHE A 120 -13.19 -23.78 4.45
N GLY A 121 -12.61 -23.74 5.65
CA GLY A 121 -12.62 -24.88 6.58
C GLY A 121 -13.98 -25.07 7.24
N ASP A 122 -14.66 -23.97 7.59
CA ASP A 122 -15.98 -23.98 8.21
C ASP A 122 -16.76 -22.68 7.89
N LEU A 123 -17.99 -22.58 8.41
CA LEU A 123 -18.80 -21.37 8.25
C LEU A 123 -18.13 -20.14 8.89
N LYS A 124 -17.35 -20.32 9.96
CA LYS A 124 -16.67 -19.24 10.65
C LYS A 124 -15.56 -18.66 9.77
N SER A 125 -14.73 -19.50 9.16
CA SER A 125 -13.68 -19.08 8.23
C SER A 125 -14.29 -18.36 7.03
N PHE A 126 -15.38 -18.90 6.46
CA PHE A 126 -16.12 -18.23 5.39
C PHE A 126 -16.53 -16.80 5.76
N VAL A 127 -17.20 -16.63 6.91
CA VAL A 127 -17.64 -15.30 7.36
C VAL A 127 -16.44 -14.37 7.58
N LEU A 128 -15.39 -14.86 8.22
CA LEU A 128 -14.21 -14.08 8.54
C LEU A 128 -13.42 -13.65 7.30
N ASP A 129 -13.27 -14.51 6.30
CA ASP A 129 -12.59 -14.19 5.05
C ASP A 129 -13.40 -13.20 4.21
N VAL A 130 -14.70 -13.49 3.97
CA VAL A 130 -15.58 -12.61 3.19
C VAL A 130 -15.68 -11.19 3.77
N THR A 131 -15.56 -11.06 5.10
CA THR A 131 -15.62 -9.78 5.82
C THR A 131 -14.26 -9.15 6.12
N LEU A 132 -13.14 -9.77 5.72
CA LEU A 132 -11.78 -9.32 6.05
C LEU A 132 -11.55 -9.19 7.58
N LEU A 133 -12.14 -10.10 8.35
CA LEU A 133 -11.97 -10.21 9.80
C LEU A 133 -11.09 -11.40 10.21
N HIS A 134 -10.63 -12.19 9.25
CA HIS A 134 -9.79 -13.38 9.47
C HIS A 134 -8.56 -13.11 10.38
N PRO A 135 -7.82 -11.97 10.32
CA PRO A 135 -6.65 -11.77 11.18
C PRO A 135 -6.99 -11.66 12.67
N TYR A 136 -8.24 -11.37 13.03
CA TYR A 136 -8.69 -11.29 14.43
C TYR A 136 -8.97 -12.66 15.05
N SER A 137 -9.00 -13.72 14.25
CA SER A 137 -9.16 -15.09 14.70
C SER A 137 -7.81 -15.74 14.95
N VAL A 138 -7.64 -16.39 16.11
CA VAL A 138 -6.41 -17.11 16.44
C VAL A 138 -6.21 -18.33 15.54
N THR A 139 -7.31 -18.99 15.19
CA THR A 139 -7.30 -20.26 14.45
C THR A 139 -7.49 -20.09 12.95
N HIS A 140 -7.90 -18.91 12.49
CA HIS A 140 -8.21 -18.62 11.08
C HIS A 140 -7.49 -17.36 10.59
N ALA A 141 -6.32 -17.05 11.16
CA ALA A 141 -5.58 -15.84 10.84
C ALA A 141 -5.11 -15.77 9.37
N ILE A 142 -4.95 -16.95 8.75
CA ILE A 142 -4.57 -17.12 7.35
C ILE A 142 -5.74 -17.79 6.63
N GLY A 143 -6.23 -17.12 5.59
CA GLY A 143 -7.33 -17.62 4.75
C GLY A 143 -6.86 -18.01 3.34
N PRO A 144 -7.80 -18.27 2.41
CA PRO A 144 -7.50 -18.62 1.02
C PRO A 144 -6.64 -17.57 0.28
N LEU A 145 -6.64 -16.32 0.75
CA LEU A 145 -5.79 -15.25 0.24
C LEU A 145 -4.90 -14.73 1.39
N PRO A 146 -3.74 -15.35 1.65
CA PRO A 146 -2.88 -15.00 2.78
C PRO A 146 -2.54 -13.50 2.85
N GLN A 147 -2.27 -12.87 1.71
CA GLN A 147 -1.97 -11.44 1.57
C GLN A 147 -3.12 -10.50 2.00
N SER A 148 -4.36 -10.99 2.08
CA SER A 148 -5.54 -10.15 2.39
C SER A 148 -5.56 -9.57 3.81
N TRP A 149 -4.62 -9.97 4.69
CA TRP A 149 -4.40 -9.33 5.99
C TRP A 149 -4.12 -7.82 5.87
N THR A 150 -3.46 -7.37 4.80
CA THR A 150 -3.19 -5.94 4.59
C THR A 150 -4.47 -5.17 4.30
N LEU A 151 -5.43 -5.78 3.60
CA LEU A 151 -6.74 -5.22 3.30
C LEU A 151 -7.57 -5.13 4.57
N SER A 152 -7.50 -6.16 5.42
CA SER A 152 -8.11 -6.17 6.75
C SER A 152 -7.58 -5.01 7.61
N THR A 153 -6.25 -4.81 7.63
CA THR A 153 -5.61 -3.68 8.30
C THR A 153 -6.05 -2.33 7.72
N GLU A 154 -6.16 -2.23 6.39
CA GLU A 154 -6.57 -1.00 5.71
C GLU A 154 -8.06 -0.67 5.95
N VAL A 155 -8.95 -1.67 5.96
CA VAL A 155 -10.37 -1.50 6.31
C VAL A 155 -10.50 -1.06 7.78
N ALA A 156 -9.74 -1.67 8.70
CA ALA A 156 -9.69 -1.23 10.08
C ALA A 156 -9.22 0.24 10.19
N PHE A 157 -8.22 0.64 9.40
CA PHE A 157 -7.76 2.02 9.35
C PHE A 157 -8.84 2.97 8.81
N TYR A 158 -9.62 2.57 7.80
CA TYR A 158 -10.71 3.38 7.26
C TYR A 158 -11.81 3.64 8.28
N VAL A 159 -12.14 2.65 9.11
CA VAL A 159 -13.07 2.83 10.24
C VAL A 159 -12.46 3.69 11.35
N PHE A 160 -11.16 3.49 11.61
CA PHE A 160 -10.43 4.20 12.64
C PHE A 160 -10.33 5.72 12.38
N VAL A 161 -10.07 6.16 11.15
CA VAL A 161 -9.78 7.59 10.87
C VAL A 161 -10.91 8.54 11.27
N PRO A 162 -12.19 8.32 10.91
CA PRO A 162 -13.28 9.20 11.37
C PRO A 162 -13.39 9.29 12.90
N ILE A 163 -13.20 8.16 13.60
CA ILE A 163 -13.23 8.10 15.07
C ILE A 163 -12.06 8.91 15.64
N TRP A 164 -10.86 8.68 15.11
CA TRP A 164 -9.66 9.41 15.48
C TRP A 164 -9.82 10.93 15.28
N VAL A 165 -10.34 11.33 14.13
CA VAL A 165 -10.60 12.74 13.80
C VAL A 165 -11.61 13.36 14.75
N ALA A 166 -12.61 12.61 15.21
CA ALA A 166 -13.54 13.08 16.25
C ALA A 166 -12.83 13.24 17.60
N LEU A 167 -12.03 12.26 18.04
CA LEU A 167 -11.28 12.29 19.30
C LEU A 167 -10.30 13.48 19.37
N VAL A 168 -9.50 13.69 18.33
CA VAL A 168 -8.58 14.85 18.23
C VAL A 168 -9.38 16.17 18.17
N GLY A 169 -10.69 16.14 17.91
CA GLY A 169 -11.57 17.32 17.88
C GLY A 169 -12.09 17.70 19.25
N LEU A 170 -12.26 16.71 20.12
CA LEU A 170 -12.68 16.88 21.50
C LEU A 170 -11.56 17.44 22.37
N VAL A 171 -10.31 17.03 22.09
CA VAL A 171 -9.13 17.44 22.88
C VAL A 171 -8.65 18.84 22.48
N ALA A 172 -8.37 19.68 23.48
CA ALA A 172 -7.69 20.98 23.37
C ALA A 172 -8.30 21.95 22.33
N ARG A 173 -9.54 22.39 22.57
CA ARG A 173 -10.26 23.36 21.72
C ARG A 173 -9.51 24.68 21.50
N ASN A 174 -8.60 25.05 22.40
CA ASN A 174 -7.87 26.31 22.39
C ASN A 174 -6.46 26.23 21.77
N ALA A 175 -6.00 25.04 21.35
CA ALA A 175 -4.69 24.88 20.75
C ALA A 175 -4.69 25.23 19.24
N ASP A 176 -3.54 25.68 18.73
CA ASP A 176 -3.29 25.78 17.30
C ASP A 176 -3.68 24.47 16.60
N ARG A 177 -4.51 24.59 15.55
CA ARG A 177 -5.12 23.42 14.91
C ARG A 177 -4.10 22.50 14.27
N VAL A 178 -3.01 23.04 13.72
CA VAL A 178 -1.91 22.25 13.13
C VAL A 178 -1.15 21.53 14.24
N ARG A 179 -0.79 22.22 15.32
CA ARG A 179 -0.12 21.61 16.48
C ARG A 179 -0.94 20.45 17.04
N ARG A 180 -2.26 20.60 17.11
CA ARG A 180 -3.17 19.55 17.57
C ARG A 180 -3.15 18.30 16.68
N GLU A 181 -3.14 18.47 15.35
CA GLU A 181 -2.96 17.34 14.43
C GLU A 181 -1.61 16.65 14.63
N LEU A 182 -0.52 17.41 14.79
CA LEU A 182 0.83 16.88 14.98
C LEU A 182 0.96 16.10 16.29
N VAL A 183 0.41 16.62 17.39
CA VAL A 183 0.36 15.91 18.68
C VAL A 183 -0.44 14.62 18.53
N GLY A 184 -1.59 14.66 17.86
CA GLY A 184 -2.38 13.47 17.58
C GLY A 184 -1.57 12.41 16.82
N VAL A 185 -0.92 12.79 15.73
CA VAL A 185 -0.05 11.88 14.97
C VAL A 185 1.06 11.30 15.85
N GLY A 186 1.68 12.11 16.72
CA GLY A 186 2.68 11.63 17.68
C GLY A 186 2.13 10.60 18.67
N LEU A 187 0.91 10.78 19.16
CA LEU A 187 0.23 9.81 20.02
C LEU A 187 0.01 8.47 19.32
N LEU A 188 -0.34 8.47 18.02
CA LEU A 188 -0.49 7.23 17.25
C LEU A 188 0.81 6.45 17.12
N VAL A 189 1.93 7.16 16.93
CA VAL A 189 3.26 6.54 16.92
C VAL A 189 3.52 5.89 18.28
N ILE A 190 3.31 6.62 19.38
CA ILE A 190 3.50 6.10 20.74
C ILE A 190 2.63 4.86 20.99
N MET A 191 1.36 4.90 20.60
CA MET A 191 0.44 3.75 20.72
C MET A 191 0.93 2.52 19.96
N SER A 192 1.41 2.72 18.72
CA SER A 192 1.95 1.63 17.90
C SER A 192 3.22 1.03 18.51
N VAL A 193 4.15 1.88 18.97
CA VAL A 193 5.39 1.44 19.61
C VAL A 193 5.09 0.69 20.91
N ALA A 194 4.19 1.22 21.74
CA ALA A 194 3.78 0.57 22.98
C ALA A 194 3.13 -0.79 22.71
N TYR A 195 2.25 -0.89 21.71
CA TYR A 195 1.64 -2.16 21.31
C TYR A 195 2.70 -3.20 20.90
N LYS A 196 3.66 -2.83 20.04
CA LYS A 196 4.76 -3.72 19.65
C LYS A 196 5.59 -4.17 20.86
N ALA A 197 5.96 -3.24 21.73
CA ALA A 197 6.76 -3.52 22.93
C ALA A 197 6.03 -4.50 23.87
N ILE A 198 4.73 -4.29 24.09
CA ILE A 198 3.90 -5.19 24.89
C ILE A 198 3.81 -6.58 24.24
N VAL A 199 3.46 -6.66 22.95
CA VAL A 199 3.33 -7.96 22.25
C VAL A 199 4.64 -8.75 22.30
N LEU A 200 5.78 -8.08 22.15
CA LEU A 200 7.09 -8.72 22.15
C LEU A 200 7.61 -9.06 23.56
N SER A 201 7.13 -8.39 24.61
CA SER A 201 7.54 -8.65 26.00
C SER A 201 6.72 -9.75 26.69
N LEU A 202 5.50 -10.04 26.22
CA LEU A 202 4.57 -10.99 26.85
C LEU A 202 4.96 -12.49 26.71
N GLY A 203 6.09 -12.82 26.10
CA GLY A 203 6.53 -14.23 25.97
C GLY A 203 5.61 -15.11 25.11
N LEU A 204 4.73 -14.52 24.31
CA LEU A 204 3.72 -15.24 23.51
C LEU A 204 4.35 -16.22 22.51
N PRO A 205 3.68 -17.33 22.14
CA PRO A 205 4.14 -18.22 21.07
C PRO A 205 4.32 -17.51 19.73
N GLY A 206 5.24 -18.00 18.89
CA GLY A 206 5.58 -17.37 17.60
C GLY A 206 4.37 -17.12 16.69
N GLY A 207 3.49 -18.11 16.53
CA GLY A 207 2.26 -17.96 15.73
C GLY A 207 1.30 -16.89 16.27
N ARG A 208 1.22 -16.73 17.59
CA ARG A 208 0.39 -15.68 18.22
C ARG A 208 0.98 -14.29 17.99
N VAL A 209 2.31 -14.14 18.07
CA VAL A 209 2.99 -12.90 17.69
C VAL A 209 2.76 -12.60 16.20
N GLY A 210 2.91 -13.61 15.34
CA GLY A 210 2.63 -13.53 13.90
C GLY A 210 1.24 -12.98 13.60
N GLN A 211 0.20 -13.51 14.25
CA GLN A 211 -1.18 -13.05 14.10
C GLN A 211 -1.39 -11.61 14.62
N LEU A 212 -0.81 -11.25 15.77
CA LEU A 212 -0.93 -9.89 16.33
C LEU A 212 -0.20 -8.82 15.49
N LYS A 213 0.79 -9.20 14.69
CA LYS A 213 1.45 -8.32 13.70
C LYS A 213 0.55 -7.97 12.52
N LEU A 214 -0.49 -8.76 12.25
CA LEU A 214 -1.42 -8.53 11.13
C LEU A 214 -2.48 -7.46 11.45
N LEU A 215 -2.51 -6.94 12.68
CA LEU A 215 -3.55 -6.04 13.15
C LEU A 215 -3.12 -4.57 13.03
N LEU A 216 -4.10 -3.67 12.88
CA LEU A 216 -3.89 -2.23 12.78
C LEU A 216 -2.95 -1.64 13.86
N PRO A 217 -3.05 -2.00 15.16
CA PRO A 217 -2.18 -1.42 16.19
C PRO A 217 -0.68 -1.63 15.92
N TRP A 218 -0.29 -2.69 15.22
CA TRP A 218 1.10 -2.91 14.81
C TRP A 218 1.56 -1.89 13.76
N TRP A 219 0.67 -1.38 12.91
CA TRP A 219 1.02 -0.55 11.76
C TRP A 219 0.66 0.93 11.92
N LEU A 220 0.06 1.32 13.05
CA LEU A 220 -0.42 2.69 13.30
C LEU A 220 0.66 3.77 13.14
N ASP A 221 1.91 3.47 13.49
CA ASP A 221 3.07 4.34 13.29
C ASP A 221 3.39 4.57 11.81
N VAL A 222 3.30 3.53 10.98
CA VAL A 222 3.51 3.64 9.53
C VAL A 222 2.41 4.48 8.88
N PHE A 223 1.14 4.23 9.24
CA PHE A 223 0.04 5.10 8.82
C PHE A 223 0.25 6.54 9.32
N ALA A 224 0.71 6.71 10.56
CA ALA A 224 1.00 8.01 11.16
C ALA A 224 2.09 8.78 10.40
N ILE A 225 3.09 8.12 9.80
CA ILE A 225 4.05 8.77 8.88
C ILE A 225 3.29 9.39 7.70
N GLY A 226 2.38 8.65 7.05
CA GLY A 226 1.53 9.19 5.99
C GLY A 226 0.67 10.38 6.45
N MET A 227 0.08 10.26 7.64
CA MET A 227 -0.73 11.32 8.26
C MET A 227 0.11 12.57 8.59
N LEU A 228 1.35 12.40 9.07
CA LEU A 228 2.31 13.48 9.30
C LEU A 228 2.58 14.23 7.99
N LEU A 229 2.92 13.50 6.94
CA LEU A 229 3.17 14.07 5.61
C LEU A 229 1.92 14.83 5.10
N ALA A 230 0.71 14.33 5.37
CA ALA A 230 -0.53 15.02 5.02
C ALA A 230 -0.66 16.37 5.73
N VAL A 231 -0.47 16.41 7.05
CA VAL A 231 -0.54 17.65 7.85
C VAL A 231 0.52 18.66 7.40
N LEU A 232 1.76 18.22 7.21
CA LEU A 232 2.84 19.07 6.73
C LEU A 232 2.57 19.59 5.30
N SER A 233 1.98 18.76 4.43
CA SER A 233 1.61 19.18 3.06
C SER A 233 0.57 20.30 3.06
N ILE A 234 -0.34 20.32 4.04
CA ILE A 234 -1.35 21.39 4.19
C ILE A 234 -0.64 22.68 4.63
N GLY A 235 0.32 22.58 5.57
CA GLY A 235 1.14 23.72 5.96
C GLY A 235 1.84 24.39 4.77
N VAL A 236 2.44 23.59 3.88
CA VAL A 236 3.13 24.12 2.69
C VAL A 236 2.15 24.64 1.65
N ARG A 237 1.16 23.82 1.24
CA ARG A 237 0.31 24.11 0.07
C ARG A 237 -0.88 25.02 0.36
N ASP A 238 -1.41 25.00 1.58
CA ASP A 238 -2.61 25.75 1.96
C ASP A 238 -2.31 26.94 2.90
N LEU A 239 -1.22 26.87 3.68
CA LEU A 239 -0.84 27.93 4.64
C LEU A 239 0.43 28.71 4.24
N GLY A 240 1.02 28.41 3.07
CA GLY A 240 2.19 29.14 2.55
C GLY A 240 3.48 28.95 3.34
N ARG A 241 3.59 27.88 4.16
CA ARG A 241 4.84 27.58 4.89
C ARG A 241 5.94 27.14 3.91
N PRO A 242 7.22 27.42 4.22
CA PRO A 242 8.33 26.98 3.37
C PRO A 242 8.39 25.46 3.27
N THR A 243 8.80 24.97 2.10
CA THR A 243 8.99 23.53 1.87
C THR A 243 10.11 23.00 2.77
N PRO A 244 9.88 21.92 3.54
CA PRO A 244 10.90 21.36 4.41
C PRO A 244 12.07 20.79 3.58
N LEU A 245 13.28 20.86 4.14
CA LEU A 245 14.49 20.20 3.61
C LEU A 245 14.81 20.52 2.13
N ARG A 246 14.31 21.64 1.58
CA ARG A 246 14.47 22.02 0.17
C ARG A 246 14.01 20.91 -0.81
N LEU A 247 12.94 20.20 -0.45
CA LEU A 247 12.37 19.09 -1.22
C LEU A 247 11.69 19.53 -2.54
N ASP A 248 11.58 20.84 -2.75
CA ASP A 248 11.13 21.49 -3.97
C ASP A 248 12.22 21.55 -5.05
N THR A 249 13.48 21.25 -4.71
CA THR A 249 14.60 21.24 -5.66
C THR A 249 14.53 20.06 -6.65
N ARG A 250 15.16 20.24 -7.82
CA ARG A 250 15.24 19.20 -8.88
C ARG A 250 16.01 17.94 -8.44
N ALA A 251 16.97 18.08 -7.53
CA ALA A 251 17.81 16.99 -7.04
C ALA A 251 17.18 16.20 -5.87
N ALA A 252 16.28 16.81 -5.10
CA ALA A 252 15.69 16.20 -3.91
C ALA A 252 15.09 14.79 -4.12
N PRO A 253 14.34 14.51 -5.22
CA PRO A 253 13.81 13.18 -5.46
C PRO A 253 14.91 12.11 -5.60
N LEU A 254 16.01 12.43 -6.26
CA LEU A 254 17.12 11.50 -6.44
C LEU A 254 17.82 11.22 -5.11
N VAL A 255 18.12 12.27 -4.33
CA VAL A 255 18.75 12.13 -3.01
C VAL A 255 17.90 11.26 -2.09
N CYS A 256 16.59 11.52 -2.02
CA CYS A 256 15.69 10.70 -1.22
C CYS A 256 15.69 9.24 -1.68
N TRP A 257 15.64 8.98 -3.00
CA TRP A 257 15.66 7.61 -3.52
C TRP A 257 16.99 6.90 -3.29
N LEU A 258 18.12 7.61 -3.28
CA LEU A 258 19.41 7.05 -2.87
C LEU A 258 19.44 6.70 -1.38
N LEU A 259 18.83 7.51 -0.52
CA LEU A 259 18.67 7.18 0.90
C LEU A 259 17.75 5.98 1.11
N ALA A 260 16.66 5.90 0.34
CA ALA A 260 15.79 4.72 0.32
C ALA A 260 16.57 3.46 -0.12
N LEU A 261 17.38 3.57 -1.17
CA LEU A 261 18.25 2.49 -1.63
C LEU A 261 19.25 2.08 -0.55
N GLY A 262 19.88 3.03 0.14
CA GLY A 262 20.78 2.74 1.27
C GLY A 262 20.07 1.98 2.40
N ALA A 263 18.84 2.35 2.73
CA ALA A 263 18.03 1.62 3.70
C ALA A 263 17.65 0.20 3.22
N VAL A 264 17.35 0.02 1.92
CA VAL A 264 17.13 -1.31 1.31
C VAL A 264 18.40 -2.16 1.37
N VAL A 265 19.56 -1.60 1.05
CA VAL A 265 20.86 -2.30 1.15
C VAL A 265 21.11 -2.72 2.60
N TRP A 266 20.88 -1.81 3.56
CA TRP A 266 21.10 -2.11 4.97
C TRP A 266 20.15 -3.20 5.49
N VAL A 267 18.86 -3.15 5.18
CA VAL A 267 17.91 -4.19 5.61
C VAL A 267 18.17 -5.54 4.94
N SER A 268 18.76 -5.54 3.74
CA SER A 268 19.06 -6.77 2.98
C SER A 268 20.37 -7.41 3.44
N LEU A 269 21.42 -6.63 3.70
CA LEU A 269 22.77 -7.15 3.94
C LEU A 269 23.34 -6.85 5.34
N GLY A 270 22.97 -5.72 5.94
CA GLY A 270 23.58 -5.23 7.19
C GLY A 270 22.79 -5.56 8.45
N ALA A 271 21.47 -5.73 8.35
CA ALA A 271 20.58 -5.89 9.50
C ALA A 271 20.56 -7.31 10.11
N GLY A 272 21.30 -8.26 9.53
CA GLY A 272 21.36 -9.65 10.01
C GLY A 272 20.02 -10.41 9.91
N LEU A 273 19.11 -9.96 9.04
CA LEU A 273 17.80 -10.58 8.87
C LEU A 273 17.91 -11.88 8.05
N PRO A 274 17.25 -12.97 8.47
CA PRO A 274 17.14 -14.16 7.64
C PRO A 274 16.40 -13.82 6.34
N TYR A 275 16.83 -14.43 5.24
CA TYR A 275 16.22 -14.25 3.92
C TYR A 275 15.77 -15.58 3.29
N GLU A 276 16.22 -16.72 3.82
CA GLU A 276 15.80 -18.05 3.37
C GLU A 276 14.41 -18.43 3.89
N THR A 277 14.07 -17.99 5.10
CA THR A 277 12.78 -18.23 5.73
C THR A 277 12.03 -16.92 5.99
N PRO A 278 10.69 -16.95 6.00
CA PRO A 278 9.87 -15.80 6.39
C PRO A 278 9.88 -15.54 7.91
N GLU A 279 10.45 -16.46 8.70
CA GLU A 279 10.54 -16.32 10.15
C GLU A 279 11.66 -15.36 10.56
N ILE A 280 11.33 -14.36 11.38
CA ILE A 280 12.27 -13.34 11.81
C ILE A 280 12.35 -13.36 13.34
N ALA A 281 13.57 -13.40 13.85
CA ALA A 281 13.84 -13.34 15.28
C ALA A 281 13.26 -12.05 15.88
N ARG A 282 12.66 -12.16 17.09
CA ARG A 282 11.90 -11.07 17.71
C ARG A 282 12.67 -9.75 17.84
N HIS A 283 13.96 -9.84 18.17
CA HIS A 283 14.82 -8.67 18.34
C HIS A 283 15.09 -7.92 17.03
N LEU A 284 15.02 -8.61 15.88
CA LEU A 284 15.25 -8.02 14.55
C LEU A 284 13.99 -7.37 13.95
N LEU A 285 12.81 -7.68 14.49
CA LEU A 285 11.53 -7.15 13.98
C LEU A 285 11.48 -5.61 14.02
N TRP A 286 12.07 -4.99 15.04
CA TRP A 286 12.16 -3.53 15.14
C TRP A 286 12.99 -2.92 14.01
N GLY A 287 14.16 -3.51 13.76
CA GLY A 287 15.06 -3.05 12.70
C GLY A 287 14.39 -3.14 11.33
N GLN A 288 13.81 -4.29 11.01
CA GLN A 288 13.07 -4.48 9.76
C GLN A 288 11.95 -3.44 9.60
N HIS A 289 11.08 -3.32 10.62
CA HIS A 289 9.89 -2.45 10.57
C HIS A 289 10.26 -0.99 10.29
N TYR A 290 11.26 -0.45 11.02
CA TYR A 290 11.64 0.94 10.85
C TYR A 290 12.52 1.20 9.62
N LEU A 291 13.31 0.22 9.17
CA LEU A 291 14.02 0.34 7.89
C LEU A 291 13.02 0.39 6.73
N TYR A 292 11.97 -0.43 6.74
CA TYR A 292 10.89 -0.35 5.75
C TYR A 292 10.14 0.99 5.84
N ALA A 293 9.90 1.50 7.06
CA ALA A 293 9.28 2.79 7.25
C ALA A 293 10.15 3.94 6.68
N LEU A 294 11.47 3.86 6.82
CA LEU A 294 12.42 4.80 6.23
C LEU A 294 12.41 4.73 4.70
N VAL A 295 12.43 3.52 4.12
CA VAL A 295 12.29 3.33 2.67
C VAL A 295 11.00 3.99 2.17
N ALA A 296 9.86 3.69 2.80
CA ALA A 296 8.58 4.27 2.42
C ALA A 296 8.56 5.79 2.57
N LEU A 297 9.09 6.32 3.67
CA LEU A 297 9.21 7.76 3.90
C LEU A 297 10.00 8.42 2.76
N PHE A 298 11.21 7.95 2.47
CA PHE A 298 12.06 8.55 1.45
C PHE A 298 11.51 8.41 0.03
N LEU A 299 10.77 7.35 -0.29
CA LEU A 299 10.09 7.23 -1.57
C LEU A 299 8.94 8.24 -1.72
N VAL A 300 8.16 8.45 -0.66
CA VAL A 300 6.93 9.28 -0.67
C VAL A 300 7.23 10.77 -0.47
N LEU A 301 8.23 11.11 0.34
CA LEU A 301 8.58 12.48 0.72
C LEU A 301 8.72 13.44 -0.48
N PRO A 302 9.53 13.15 -1.52
CA PRO A 302 9.65 14.03 -2.67
C PRO A 302 8.38 14.09 -3.53
N ALA A 303 7.53 13.06 -3.51
CA ALA A 303 6.25 13.05 -4.23
C ALA A 303 5.23 14.02 -3.60
N VAL A 304 5.27 14.17 -2.27
CA VAL A 304 4.40 15.09 -1.53
C VAL A 304 4.83 16.55 -1.70
N PHE A 305 6.12 16.84 -1.50
CA PHE A 305 6.61 18.22 -1.38
C PHE A 305 7.21 18.82 -2.64
N GLY A 306 7.65 17.99 -3.59
CA GLY A 306 8.24 18.49 -4.83
C GLY A 306 7.21 19.10 -5.82
N PRO A 307 7.66 19.77 -6.89
CA PRO A 307 6.78 20.36 -7.89
C PRO A 307 5.93 19.29 -8.59
N GLN A 308 4.61 19.47 -8.67
CA GLN A 308 3.66 18.50 -9.23
C GLN A 308 3.63 18.49 -10.77
N VAL A 309 4.79 18.71 -11.39
CA VAL A 309 5.00 18.83 -12.84
C VAL A 309 5.94 17.70 -13.29
N ARG A 310 5.63 17.06 -14.42
CA ARG A 310 6.36 15.90 -14.95
C ARG A 310 7.84 16.18 -15.25
N THR A 311 8.16 17.38 -15.72
CA THR A 311 9.50 17.76 -16.18
C THR A 311 10.42 18.24 -15.07
N SER A 312 9.94 18.32 -13.83
CA SER A 312 10.72 18.88 -12.72
C SER A 312 11.88 18.00 -12.27
N SER A 313 11.81 16.68 -12.46
CA SER A 313 12.93 15.75 -12.19
C SER A 313 12.84 14.45 -13.01
N PRO A 314 13.95 13.72 -13.22
CA PRO A 314 13.93 12.42 -13.89
C PRO A 314 13.04 11.39 -13.17
N VAL A 315 13.10 11.37 -11.82
CA VAL A 315 12.26 10.49 -10.99
C VAL A 315 10.77 10.77 -11.24
N ARG A 316 10.37 12.04 -11.30
CA ARG A 316 8.98 12.42 -11.59
C ARG A 316 8.59 12.08 -13.03
N ARG A 317 9.48 12.27 -13.99
CA ARG A 317 9.25 11.87 -15.39
C ARG A 317 8.97 10.38 -15.52
N PHE A 318 9.68 9.55 -14.74
CA PHE A 318 9.47 8.11 -14.64
C PHE A 318 8.13 7.76 -13.97
N LEU A 319 7.88 8.26 -12.74
CA LEU A 319 6.65 7.99 -11.98
C LEU A 319 5.37 8.47 -12.68
N MET A 320 5.48 9.53 -13.49
CA MET A 320 4.36 10.09 -14.26
C MET A 320 4.38 9.64 -15.74
N SER A 321 5.15 8.59 -16.07
CA SER A 321 5.09 7.98 -17.40
C SER A 321 3.77 7.22 -17.57
N GLY A 322 3.24 7.17 -18.80
CA GLY A 322 1.92 6.57 -19.06
C GLY A 322 1.84 5.11 -18.62
N VAL A 323 2.91 4.33 -18.84
CA VAL A 323 3.01 2.93 -18.42
C VAL A 323 2.95 2.80 -16.91
N ILE A 324 3.77 3.56 -16.18
CA ILE A 324 3.84 3.47 -14.71
C ILE A 324 2.54 3.96 -14.06
N VAL A 325 1.90 5.00 -14.60
CA VAL A 325 0.59 5.46 -14.14
C VAL A 325 -0.49 4.41 -14.41
N TYR A 326 -0.45 3.74 -15.57
CA TYR A 326 -1.37 2.65 -15.89
C TYR A 326 -1.20 1.47 -14.92
N LEU A 327 0.03 1.00 -14.71
CA LEU A 327 0.33 -0.04 -13.72
C LEU A 327 -0.09 0.37 -12.30
N GLY A 328 0.06 1.65 -11.96
CA GLY A 328 -0.43 2.23 -10.71
C GLY A 328 -1.95 2.21 -10.56
N THR A 329 -2.66 2.39 -11.69
CA THR A 329 -4.12 2.35 -11.75
C THR A 329 -4.64 0.94 -11.47
N ILE A 330 -4.04 -0.07 -12.09
CA ILE A 330 -4.40 -1.49 -11.90
C ILE A 330 -3.65 -2.16 -10.73
N SER A 331 -2.91 -1.39 -9.92
CA SER A 331 -2.03 -1.94 -8.87
C SER A 331 -2.77 -2.76 -7.82
N TYR A 332 -4.06 -2.47 -7.61
CA TYR A 332 -4.90 -3.22 -6.68
C TYR A 332 -5.21 -4.61 -7.23
N GLY A 333 -5.57 -4.73 -8.51
CA GLY A 333 -5.71 -6.01 -9.18
C GLY A 333 -4.40 -6.81 -9.16
N ILE A 334 -3.26 -6.18 -9.44
CA ILE A 334 -1.94 -6.86 -9.38
C ILE A 334 -1.71 -7.46 -7.98
N TYR A 335 -1.97 -6.66 -6.95
CA TYR A 335 -1.82 -7.09 -5.55
C TYR A 335 -2.73 -8.27 -5.18
N LEU A 336 -3.96 -8.30 -5.68
CA LEU A 336 -4.90 -9.39 -5.39
C LEU A 336 -4.55 -10.67 -6.15
N TRP A 337 -4.28 -10.56 -7.45
CA TRP A 337 -4.12 -11.70 -8.35
C TRP A 337 -2.75 -12.37 -8.23
N GLN A 338 -1.71 -11.68 -7.74
CA GLN A 338 -0.35 -12.20 -7.76
C GLN A 338 -0.18 -13.59 -7.12
N GLU A 339 -0.63 -13.79 -5.88
CA GLU A 339 -0.35 -15.03 -5.13
C GLU A 339 -1.16 -16.21 -5.66
N PRO A 340 -2.47 -16.08 -5.96
CA PRO A 340 -3.21 -17.14 -6.62
C PRO A 340 -2.64 -17.55 -7.99
N LEU A 341 -2.11 -16.59 -8.75
CA LEU A 341 -1.53 -16.89 -10.07
C LEU A 341 -0.12 -17.47 -9.98
N ILE A 342 0.64 -17.15 -8.93
CA ILE A 342 1.88 -17.84 -8.59
C ILE A 342 1.56 -19.32 -8.32
N ASP A 343 0.65 -19.59 -7.38
CA ASP A 343 0.26 -20.96 -7.01
C ASP A 343 -0.24 -21.74 -8.24
N ARG A 344 -1.08 -21.09 -9.05
CA ARG A 344 -1.64 -21.71 -10.24
C ARG A 344 -0.58 -22.01 -11.30
N TYR A 345 0.35 -21.08 -11.53
CA TYR A 345 1.45 -21.30 -12.46
C TYR A 345 2.32 -22.48 -12.03
N LEU A 346 2.66 -22.57 -10.74
CA LEU A 346 3.41 -23.70 -10.18
C LEU A 346 2.66 -25.01 -10.40
N SER A 347 1.34 -25.03 -10.15
CA SER A 347 0.50 -26.21 -10.39
C SER A 347 0.46 -26.65 -11.86
N TRP A 348 0.42 -25.70 -12.81
CA TRP A 348 0.40 -26.00 -14.25
C TRP A 348 1.73 -26.55 -14.77
N THR A 349 2.82 -26.09 -14.19
CA THR A 349 4.17 -26.44 -14.62
C THR A 349 4.76 -27.63 -13.86
N GLY A 350 4.09 -28.11 -12.82
CA GLY A 350 4.59 -29.17 -11.93
C GLY A 350 5.74 -28.72 -11.04
N LEU A 351 5.98 -27.41 -10.94
CA LEU A 351 6.99 -26.83 -10.06
C LEU A 351 6.48 -26.83 -8.62
N GLN A 352 7.36 -27.20 -7.69
CA GLN A 352 7.12 -27.23 -6.27
C GLN A 352 7.54 -25.91 -5.63
N ALA A 353 6.61 -25.27 -4.93
CA ALA A 353 6.90 -24.06 -4.15
C ALA A 353 8.00 -24.35 -3.11
N PHE A 354 8.85 -23.35 -2.83
CA PHE A 354 9.93 -23.44 -1.83
C PHE A 354 11.02 -24.48 -2.13
N THR A 355 11.04 -25.04 -3.34
CA THR A 355 12.16 -25.87 -3.81
C THR A 355 13.24 -24.98 -4.39
N VAL A 356 14.51 -25.23 -4.04
CA VAL A 356 15.64 -24.52 -4.63
C VAL A 356 15.78 -24.98 -6.08
N TYR A 357 15.19 -24.22 -7.00
CA TYR A 357 15.51 -24.36 -8.41
C TYR A 357 16.78 -23.57 -8.67
N THR A 358 17.82 -24.24 -9.20
CA THR A 358 19.00 -23.54 -9.68
C THR A 358 18.57 -22.59 -10.79
N SER A 359 18.48 -21.29 -10.47
CA SER A 359 18.23 -20.24 -11.45
C SER A 359 19.38 -20.17 -12.45
N ASP A 360 19.14 -19.68 -13.66
CA ASP A 360 20.17 -19.43 -14.70
C ASP A 360 21.22 -18.35 -14.31
N VAL A 361 21.26 -17.96 -13.03
CA VAL A 361 22.17 -16.97 -12.49
C VAL A 361 23.52 -17.66 -12.23
N PRO A 362 24.63 -17.19 -12.81
CA PRO A 362 25.92 -17.81 -12.61
C PRO A 362 26.41 -17.54 -11.17
N PHE A 363 27.05 -18.54 -10.53
CA PHE A 363 27.69 -18.56 -9.19
C PHE A 363 26.74 -18.89 -8.00
N ARG A 364 26.91 -19.95 -7.16
CA ARG A 364 28.02 -20.92 -6.87
C ARG A 364 27.49 -22.28 -6.31
N TRP A 365 27.96 -23.39 -6.91
CA TRP A 365 28.29 -24.76 -6.44
C TRP A 365 27.27 -25.72 -5.74
N HIS A 366 26.90 -26.75 -6.52
CA HIS A 366 26.58 -28.16 -6.19
C HIS A 366 25.26 -28.50 -5.48
N THR A 367 24.28 -29.00 -6.25
CA THR A 367 23.63 -30.31 -6.03
C THR A 367 23.07 -30.84 -7.36
N ASN A 368 23.20 -32.16 -7.56
CA ASN A 368 22.73 -32.89 -8.74
C ASN A 368 21.23 -33.17 -8.63
N GLU A 369 20.40 -32.42 -9.35
CA GLU A 369 19.22 -32.87 -10.11
C GLU A 369 18.63 -31.66 -10.85
N LEU A 370 18.75 -31.63 -12.19
CA LEU A 370 18.39 -30.49 -13.02
C LEU A 370 16.89 -30.44 -13.31
N VAL A 371 16.17 -29.54 -12.64
CA VAL A 371 15.01 -28.86 -13.23
C VAL A 371 15.32 -27.36 -13.22
N SER A 372 15.89 -26.84 -14.31
CA SER A 372 16.11 -25.40 -14.46
C SER A 372 14.76 -24.73 -14.74
N VAL A 373 14.18 -24.09 -13.74
CA VAL A 373 13.20 -23.04 -14.00
C VAL A 373 13.99 -21.79 -14.31
N PRO A 374 13.91 -21.23 -15.53
CA PRO A 374 14.55 -19.96 -15.76
C PRO A 374 13.83 -18.94 -14.88
N TRP A 375 14.45 -18.53 -13.78
CA TRP A 375 13.86 -17.60 -12.79
C TRP A 375 13.23 -16.39 -13.49
N PHE A 376 13.93 -15.86 -14.50
CA PHE A 376 13.44 -14.75 -15.30
C PHE A 376 12.24 -15.11 -16.17
N ALA A 377 12.15 -16.34 -16.70
CA ALA A 377 10.97 -16.81 -17.43
C ALA A 377 9.77 -16.99 -16.50
N PHE A 378 9.98 -17.57 -15.31
CA PHE A 378 8.95 -17.68 -14.27
C PHE A 378 8.42 -16.30 -13.86
N VAL A 379 9.33 -15.40 -13.48
CA VAL A 379 9.00 -14.02 -13.12
C VAL A 379 8.25 -13.32 -14.26
N ALA A 380 8.75 -13.41 -15.50
CA ALA A 380 8.12 -12.77 -16.65
C ALA A 380 6.72 -13.36 -16.91
N ALA A 381 6.58 -14.68 -16.93
CA ALA A 381 5.31 -15.35 -17.21
C ALA A 381 4.24 -14.99 -16.16
N VAL A 382 4.57 -15.11 -14.87
CA VAL A 382 3.62 -14.80 -13.80
C VAL A 382 3.32 -13.31 -13.72
N THR A 383 4.32 -12.44 -13.94
CA THR A 383 4.10 -11.00 -13.97
C THR A 383 3.16 -10.60 -15.12
N LEU A 384 3.38 -11.13 -16.32
CA LEU A 384 2.51 -10.87 -17.47
C LEU A 384 1.09 -11.40 -17.24
N LEU A 385 0.97 -12.61 -16.70
CA LEU A 385 -0.32 -13.21 -16.35
C LEU A 385 -1.06 -12.37 -15.30
N THR A 386 -0.34 -11.87 -14.29
CA THR A 386 -0.89 -11.01 -13.23
C THR A 386 -1.34 -9.66 -13.78
N ILE A 387 -0.53 -9.01 -14.64
CA ILE A 387 -0.90 -7.76 -15.30
C ILE A 387 -2.14 -7.97 -16.19
N PHE A 388 -2.20 -9.09 -16.90
CA PHE A 388 -3.33 -9.43 -17.77
C PHE A 388 -4.62 -9.63 -16.96
N ALA A 389 -4.58 -10.46 -15.91
CA ALA A 389 -5.72 -10.69 -15.02
C ALA A 389 -6.17 -9.39 -14.31
N ALA A 390 -5.23 -8.60 -13.81
CA ALA A 390 -5.51 -7.30 -13.20
C ALA A 390 -6.12 -6.31 -14.20
N THR A 391 -5.67 -6.33 -15.45
CA THR A 391 -6.23 -5.49 -16.52
C THR A 391 -7.67 -5.88 -16.84
N ILE A 392 -7.95 -7.18 -16.97
CA ILE A 392 -9.32 -7.68 -17.19
C ILE A 392 -10.21 -7.31 -16.01
N SER A 393 -9.80 -7.61 -14.78
CA SER A 393 -10.51 -7.25 -13.54
C SER A 393 -10.83 -5.76 -13.48
N TRP A 394 -9.85 -4.92 -13.84
CA TRP A 394 -10.01 -3.47 -13.84
C TRP A 394 -11.12 -3.00 -14.78
N TYR A 395 -11.10 -3.46 -16.05
CA TYR A 395 -12.06 -3.00 -17.03
C TYR A 395 -13.43 -3.66 -16.89
N ALA A 396 -13.48 -4.94 -16.50
CA ALA A 396 -14.70 -5.71 -16.38
C ALA A 396 -15.48 -5.40 -15.09
N LEU A 397 -14.79 -5.13 -13.98
CA LEU A 397 -15.43 -4.98 -12.67
C LEU A 397 -15.07 -3.68 -11.97
N GLU A 398 -13.79 -3.43 -11.68
CA GLU A 398 -13.39 -2.36 -10.77
C GLU A 398 -13.79 -0.97 -11.31
N ARG A 399 -13.49 -0.70 -12.58
CA ARG A 399 -13.79 0.60 -13.21
C ARG A 399 -15.30 0.86 -13.30
N PRO A 400 -16.16 -0.06 -13.76
CA PRO A 400 -17.61 0.10 -13.70
C PRO A 400 -18.13 0.35 -12.27
N VAL A 401 -17.71 -0.47 -11.31
CA VAL A 401 -18.19 -0.39 -9.92
C VAL A 401 -17.76 0.92 -9.25
N LEU A 402 -16.54 1.40 -9.52
CA LEU A 402 -16.06 2.69 -9.01
C LEU A 402 -16.84 3.90 -9.56
N ARG A 403 -17.55 3.78 -10.68
CA ARG A 403 -18.45 4.85 -11.17
C ARG A 403 -19.67 5.04 -10.27
N LEU A 404 -20.05 4.01 -9.50
CA LEU A 404 -21.17 4.07 -8.55
C LEU A 404 -20.86 4.95 -7.31
N LYS A 405 -19.65 5.48 -7.20
CA LYS A 405 -19.26 6.41 -6.12
C LYS A 405 -20.14 7.66 -6.02
N HIS A 406 -20.81 8.04 -7.11
CA HIS A 406 -21.67 9.22 -7.19
C HIS A 406 -23.10 8.98 -6.66
N LEU A 407 -23.47 7.71 -6.39
CA LEU A 407 -24.80 7.38 -5.86
C LEU A 407 -25.00 7.89 -4.43
N VAL A 408 -23.93 7.96 -3.63
CA VAL A 408 -23.97 8.42 -2.25
C VAL A 408 -23.23 9.76 -2.12
N GLY A 409 -23.95 10.82 -1.77
CA GLY A 409 -23.37 12.13 -1.47
C GLY A 409 -23.33 13.14 -2.62
N ARG A 410 -24.39 13.23 -3.45
CA ARG A 410 -24.64 14.47 -4.20
C ARG A 410 -24.80 15.60 -3.18
N SER A 411 -23.81 16.50 -3.13
CA SER A 411 -24.00 17.79 -2.49
C SER A 411 -25.19 18.46 -3.18
N LEU A 412 -26.21 18.88 -2.42
CA LEU A 412 -27.20 19.81 -2.94
C LEU A 412 -26.45 21.03 -3.53
N PRO A 413 -26.89 21.58 -4.67
CA PRO A 413 -26.29 22.78 -5.23
C PRO A 413 -26.23 23.86 -4.14
N THR A 414 -25.05 24.41 -3.87
CA THR A 414 -24.94 25.62 -3.06
C THR A 414 -25.82 26.69 -3.71
N PRO A 415 -26.73 27.35 -2.97
CA PRO A 415 -27.49 28.46 -3.50
C PRO A 415 -26.49 29.48 -4.07
N ARG A 416 -26.69 29.89 -5.33
CA ARG A 416 -25.92 31.01 -5.89
C ARG A 416 -26.07 32.19 -4.93
N PRO A 417 -24.99 32.92 -4.59
CA PRO A 417 -25.15 34.18 -3.88
C PRO A 417 -26.10 35.03 -4.71
N ALA A 418 -27.20 35.49 -4.10
CA ALA A 418 -28.09 36.45 -4.73
C ALA A 418 -27.22 37.62 -5.19
N THR A 419 -27.18 37.85 -6.50
CA THR A 419 -26.67 39.08 -7.06
C THR A 419 -27.44 40.20 -6.39
N ARG A 420 -26.79 40.96 -5.51
CA ARG A 420 -27.28 42.27 -5.12
C ARG A 420 -27.19 43.10 -6.40
N ASP A 421 -28.31 43.22 -7.09
CA ASP A 421 -28.49 44.27 -8.08
C ASP A 421 -28.29 45.60 -7.35
N ALA A 422 -27.12 46.20 -7.56
CA ALA A 422 -26.90 47.60 -7.29
C ALA A 422 -27.61 48.38 -8.41
N GLY A 423 -28.92 48.57 -8.25
CA GLY A 423 -29.71 49.49 -9.04
C GLY A 423 -29.74 50.86 -8.36
N THR A 424 -29.19 51.85 -9.07
CA THR A 424 -29.45 53.31 -9.04
C THR A 424 -29.43 54.06 -7.72
#